data_AF-A0A3M1FJ52-F1
#
_entry.id   AF-A0A3M1FJ52-F1
#
_cell.length_a   1.000
_cell.length_b   1.000
_cell.length_c   1.000
_cell.angle_alpha   90.00
_cell.angle_beta   90.00
_cell.angle_gamma   90.00
#
_symmetry.space_group_name_H-M   'P 1'
#
loop_
_entity.id
_entity.type
_entity.pdbx_description
1 polymer ?
#
loop_
_entity_poly.entity_id
_entity_poly.type
_entity_poly.pdbx_seq_one_letter_code
_entity_poly.pdbx_strand_id
1 'polypeptide(L)'
;MSAQSAVEGSEKMPDPIEGKQDARRHRGGNPSGPCGGKKRRKDTKRDFHNPYNFVPAPPRSVEDPDLGDHEPCGHDRYLPGRYSGRLRVRMRLETPLLLPDTARVWVTGRGKDLHRSYPVRVDASGRPWILPTSVKGMLRSAYEAVTNSRFGVFQGHEDRLAFRAQSGSALKLVPARIERQGEKWIVRLYPGTSPIGNDGKPPKQNYGNGSKPLLYAAWLRRYQEHAKNAPTLPNGDEHGRKVWAYITLWNHGNFYFWNVEDLSETKPSDRALGKRSTDRGKKRGIHAMQDVPGQWVEGYICHTNWNIENKHDERLFFSTPRNRPVTVSLSDGEWEGLRRQWRELIDNYRKTHEDA
;
A
#
# COMPACT_ATOMS: atom_id res chain seq x y z
N MET A 1 81.48 -25.65 -11.29
CA MET A 1 82.51 -24.61 -11.47
C MET A 1 81.80 -23.30 -11.80
N SER A 2 82.03 -22.27 -10.98
CA SER A 2 82.03 -20.82 -11.24
C SER A 2 80.93 -20.17 -12.10
N ALA A 3 80.43 -18.96 -11.83
CA ALA A 3 80.68 -17.97 -10.78
C ALA A 3 79.57 -16.90 -10.84
N GLN A 4 79.51 -16.10 -9.78
CA GLN A 4 78.65 -14.95 -9.49
C GLN A 4 78.71 -13.81 -10.53
N SER A 5 77.67 -12.98 -10.58
CA SER A 5 77.83 -11.53 -10.34
C SER A 5 76.48 -10.86 -10.06
N ALA A 6 76.44 -10.09 -8.98
CA ALA A 6 75.39 -9.19 -8.56
C ALA A 6 75.64 -7.79 -9.12
N VAL A 7 74.57 -7.02 -9.36
CA VAL A 7 74.63 -5.54 -9.30
C VAL A 7 73.38 -5.06 -8.57
N GLU A 8 73.62 -4.44 -7.43
CA GLU A 8 72.69 -3.67 -6.61
C GLU A 8 72.34 -2.35 -7.31
N GLY A 9 71.07 -1.96 -7.22
CA GLY A 9 70.59 -0.60 -7.48
C GLY A 9 69.60 -0.24 -6.39
N SER A 10 70.06 0.55 -5.43
CA SER A 10 69.26 1.08 -4.32
C SER A 10 68.51 2.33 -4.79
N GLU A 11 67.21 2.39 -4.54
CA GLU A 11 66.51 3.69 -4.47
C GLU A 11 65.36 3.63 -3.45
N LYS A 12 65.25 4.73 -2.72
CA LYS A 12 64.69 4.87 -1.38
C LYS A 12 63.17 4.70 -1.31
N MET A 13 62.69 4.00 -0.29
CA MET A 13 61.32 4.15 0.21
C MET A 13 61.16 5.50 0.95
N PRO A 14 60.12 6.28 0.67
CA PRO A 14 59.71 7.35 1.57
C PRO A 14 58.80 6.82 2.68
N ASP A 15 59.11 7.23 3.91
CA ASP A 15 58.35 6.97 5.13
C ASP A 15 56.92 7.58 5.10
N PRO A 16 55.99 7.03 5.90
CA PRO A 16 54.57 7.33 5.82
C PRO A 16 54.24 8.69 6.43
N ILE A 17 53.44 9.48 5.72
CA ILE A 17 52.87 10.72 6.24
C ILE A 17 51.70 10.35 7.16
N GLU A 18 51.91 10.52 8.47
CA GLU A 18 50.86 10.55 9.49
C GLU A 18 49.92 11.73 9.24
N GLY A 19 48.68 11.42 8.83
CA GLY A 19 47.57 12.37 8.78
C GLY A 19 46.45 11.92 9.71
N LYS A 20 46.31 12.63 10.83
CA LYS A 20 45.31 12.42 11.89
C LYS A 20 43.90 12.18 11.33
N GLN A 21 43.28 11.09 11.78
CA GLN A 21 41.85 10.81 11.58
C GLN A 21 41.01 11.80 12.38
N ASP A 22 40.30 12.68 11.69
CA ASP A 22 39.24 13.50 12.27
C ASP A 22 37.88 12.91 11.86
N ALA A 23 37.25 12.22 12.81
CA ALA A 23 35.97 11.56 12.64
C ALA A 23 34.84 12.60 12.54
N ARG A 24 34.40 12.93 11.32
CA ARG A 24 33.12 13.65 11.10
C ARG A 24 32.16 12.81 10.28
N ARG A 25 31.09 12.38 10.95
CA ARG A 25 29.87 11.82 10.37
C ARG A 25 29.28 12.83 9.37
N HIS A 26 29.42 12.58 8.07
CA HIS A 26 28.66 13.29 7.05
C HIS A 26 27.50 12.44 6.53
N ARG A 27 26.30 12.80 7.00
CA ARG A 27 25.04 12.60 6.27
C ARG A 27 25.09 13.50 5.03
N GLY A 28 25.08 12.93 3.83
CA GLY A 28 24.74 13.65 2.60
C GLY A 28 23.36 13.17 2.15
N GLY A 29 22.34 13.99 1.89
CA GLY A 29 22.35 15.41 1.53
C GLY A 29 21.67 15.53 0.18
N ASN A 30 20.35 15.64 0.16
CA ASN A 30 19.57 15.94 -1.05
C ASN A 30 19.95 17.34 -1.56
N PRO A 31 20.38 17.52 -2.82
CA PRO A 31 20.62 18.85 -3.35
C PRO A 31 19.29 19.45 -3.80
N SER A 32 18.76 20.37 -3.00
CA SER A 32 17.80 21.37 -3.45
C SER A 32 18.54 22.69 -3.68
N GLY A 33 18.62 23.11 -4.95
CA GLY A 33 19.06 24.45 -5.36
C GLY A 33 18.41 24.83 -6.70
N PRO A 34 18.07 26.11 -6.94
CA PRO A 34 16.85 26.49 -7.65
C PRO A 34 17.11 26.90 -9.09
N CYS A 35 16.27 26.46 -10.04
CA CYS A 35 16.13 27.11 -11.34
C CYS A 35 14.65 27.27 -11.68
N GLY A 36 14.18 28.51 -11.58
CA GLY A 36 12.91 28.94 -12.12
C GLY A 36 12.91 28.83 -13.64
N GLY A 37 11.82 28.31 -14.18
CA GLY A 37 11.58 28.19 -15.60
C GLY A 37 10.30 27.40 -15.83
N LYS A 38 9.15 28.08 -15.83
CA LYS A 38 7.86 27.50 -16.22
C LYS A 38 7.90 27.10 -17.69
N LYS A 39 8.45 25.92 -18.00
CA LYS A 39 8.09 25.20 -19.22
C LYS A 39 6.87 24.36 -18.90
N ARG A 40 5.72 24.72 -19.49
CA ARG A 40 4.57 23.83 -19.63
C ARG A 40 5.08 22.53 -20.25
N ARG A 41 5.32 21.50 -19.42
CA ARG A 41 5.48 20.14 -19.91
C ARG A 41 4.14 19.78 -20.53
N LYS A 42 4.08 19.76 -21.86
CA LYS A 42 3.04 19.02 -22.57
C LYS A 42 3.03 17.63 -21.95
N ASP A 43 1.87 17.28 -21.40
CA ASP A 43 1.58 15.99 -20.82
C ASP A 43 1.51 14.96 -21.96
N THR A 44 2.65 14.65 -22.56
CA THR A 44 2.80 13.42 -23.32
C THR A 44 3.00 12.34 -22.27
N LYS A 45 1.88 11.87 -21.75
CA LYS A 45 1.77 10.67 -20.94
C LYS A 45 2.16 9.50 -21.85
N ARG A 46 3.46 9.35 -22.09
CA ARG A 46 4.01 8.06 -22.52
C ARG A 46 3.89 7.19 -21.29
N ASP A 47 2.96 6.25 -21.34
CA ASP A 47 2.74 5.28 -20.29
C ASP A 47 4.07 4.61 -19.96
N PHE A 48 4.67 5.00 -18.85
CA PHE A 48 5.81 4.30 -18.31
C PHE A 48 5.31 2.94 -17.84
N HIS A 49 5.43 1.94 -18.71
CA HIS A 49 5.16 0.56 -18.38
C HIS A 49 6.33 0.02 -17.57
N ASN A 50 6.12 -0.13 -16.26
CA ASN A 50 7.05 -0.84 -15.40
C ASN A 50 7.25 -2.27 -15.96
N PRO A 51 8.47 -2.67 -16.35
CA PRO A 51 8.73 -3.99 -16.92
C PRO A 51 8.46 -5.15 -15.93
N TYR A 52 8.31 -4.85 -14.63
CA TYR A 52 7.93 -5.83 -13.60
C TYR A 52 6.42 -5.96 -13.40
N ASN A 53 5.63 -5.02 -13.92
CA ASN A 53 4.17 -5.14 -13.93
C ASN A 53 3.79 -5.83 -15.23
N PHE A 54 3.86 -7.16 -15.21
CA PHE A 54 3.34 -8.04 -16.26
C PHE A 54 1.97 -7.56 -16.74
N VAL A 55 1.76 -7.69 -18.05
CA VAL A 55 0.52 -7.51 -18.82
C VAL A 55 -0.70 -7.24 -17.94
N PRO A 56 -1.37 -6.06 -18.07
CA PRO A 56 -2.60 -5.79 -17.33
C PRO A 56 -3.53 -6.98 -17.44
N ALA A 57 -4.04 -7.50 -16.33
CA ALA A 57 -5.00 -8.60 -16.35
C ALA A 57 -6.39 -8.03 -16.68
N PRO A 58 -6.88 -8.12 -17.94
CA PRO A 58 -8.21 -7.65 -18.26
C PRO A 58 -9.26 -8.53 -17.55
N PRO A 59 -10.52 -8.08 -17.43
CA PRO A 59 -11.60 -8.95 -16.97
C PRO A 59 -11.62 -10.25 -17.80
N ARG A 60 -11.62 -11.41 -17.14
CA ARG A 60 -11.71 -12.73 -17.78
C ARG A 60 -13.19 -13.10 -17.95
N SER A 61 -13.53 -13.66 -19.11
CA SER A 61 -14.81 -14.36 -19.29
C SER A 61 -14.70 -15.73 -18.62
N VAL A 62 -15.46 -15.94 -17.55
CA VAL A 62 -15.48 -17.22 -16.82
C VAL A 62 -16.35 -18.27 -17.52
N GLU A 63 -17.15 -17.84 -18.49
CA GLU A 63 -18.17 -18.63 -19.20
C GLU A 63 -17.68 -19.14 -20.56
N ASP A 64 -16.43 -18.87 -20.94
CA ASP A 64 -15.89 -19.37 -22.21
C ASP A 64 -15.86 -20.92 -22.22
N PRO A 65 -16.42 -21.59 -23.24
CA PRO A 65 -16.59 -23.03 -23.25
C PRO A 65 -15.27 -23.83 -23.27
N ASP A 66 -14.18 -23.23 -23.74
CA ASP A 66 -12.87 -23.89 -23.88
C ASP A 66 -11.81 -23.32 -22.93
N LEU A 67 -11.85 -22.01 -22.67
CA LEU A 67 -10.83 -21.26 -21.90
C LEU A 67 -11.39 -20.64 -20.61
N GLY A 68 -12.67 -20.85 -20.29
CA GLY A 68 -13.34 -20.36 -19.08
C GLY A 68 -12.88 -21.07 -17.80
N ASP A 69 -13.45 -20.69 -16.65
CA ASP A 69 -13.12 -21.32 -15.37
C ASP A 69 -13.93 -22.60 -15.23
N HIS A 70 -13.26 -23.75 -15.30
CA HIS A 70 -13.85 -25.04 -15.03
C HIS A 70 -12.91 -25.86 -14.14
N GLU A 71 -13.48 -26.81 -13.40
CA GLU A 71 -12.68 -27.77 -12.65
C GLU A 71 -11.79 -28.55 -13.63
N PRO A 72 -10.45 -28.62 -13.40
CA PRO A 72 -9.59 -29.37 -14.28
C PRO A 72 -9.94 -30.86 -14.16
N CYS A 73 -10.01 -31.55 -15.29
CA CYS A 73 -10.21 -32.98 -15.26
C CYS A 73 -8.97 -33.70 -14.69
N GLY A 74 -9.19 -34.81 -13.98
CA GLY A 74 -8.11 -35.64 -13.45
C GLY A 74 -7.15 -36.15 -14.54
N HIS A 75 -5.89 -36.32 -14.16
CA HIS A 75 -4.82 -36.85 -15.03
C HIS A 75 -4.52 -38.33 -14.75
N ASP A 76 -5.35 -38.98 -13.93
CA ASP A 76 -5.21 -40.37 -13.47
C ASP A 76 -5.60 -41.41 -14.53
N ARG A 77 -6.33 -41.01 -15.58
CA ARG A 77 -6.80 -41.88 -16.66
C ARG A 77 -7.02 -41.13 -17.97
N TYR A 78 -7.09 -41.88 -19.07
CA TYR A 78 -7.53 -41.34 -20.36
C TYR A 78 -9.03 -41.07 -20.33
N LEU A 79 -9.43 -39.87 -20.72
CA LEU A 79 -10.82 -39.44 -20.73
C LEU A 79 -11.41 -39.53 -22.15
N PRO A 80 -12.61 -40.11 -22.31
CA PRO A 80 -13.34 -40.04 -23.59
C PRO A 80 -13.55 -38.59 -24.02
N GLY A 81 -13.29 -38.26 -25.28
CA GLY A 81 -13.45 -36.89 -25.80
C GLY A 81 -12.31 -35.93 -25.42
N ARG A 82 -11.13 -36.44 -25.03
CA ARG A 82 -9.91 -35.66 -24.81
C ARG A 82 -8.74 -36.20 -25.63
N TYR A 83 -7.84 -35.31 -26.02
CA TYR A 83 -6.64 -35.68 -26.76
C TYR A 83 -5.56 -36.24 -25.83
N SER A 84 -4.91 -37.31 -26.26
CA SER A 84 -3.75 -37.90 -25.58
C SER A 84 -2.75 -38.36 -26.63
N GLY A 85 -1.46 -38.10 -26.42
CA GLY A 85 -0.43 -38.43 -27.40
C GLY A 85 0.85 -37.63 -27.23
N ARG A 86 1.70 -37.67 -28.26
CA ARG A 86 2.97 -36.94 -28.31
C ARG A 86 2.92 -35.90 -29.41
N LEU A 87 3.12 -34.64 -29.05
CA LEU A 87 3.30 -33.55 -30.00
C LEU A 87 4.79 -33.31 -30.21
N ARG A 88 5.26 -33.39 -31.45
CA ARG A 88 6.64 -33.01 -31.80
C ARG A 88 6.63 -31.59 -32.35
N VAL A 89 7.38 -30.71 -31.71
CA VAL A 89 7.50 -29.30 -32.10
C VAL A 89 8.94 -29.00 -32.47
N ARG A 90 9.13 -28.22 -33.54
CA ARG A 90 10.43 -27.66 -33.93
C ARG A 90 10.40 -26.16 -33.67
N MET A 91 11.32 -25.68 -32.85
CA MET A 91 11.44 -24.27 -32.51
C MET A 91 12.62 -23.65 -33.27
N ARG A 92 12.42 -22.42 -33.77
CA ARG A 92 13.47 -21.59 -34.37
C ARG A 92 13.70 -20.37 -33.49
N LEU A 93 14.95 -20.00 -33.28
CA LEU A 93 15.31 -18.75 -32.63
C LEU A 93 15.21 -17.62 -33.65
N GLU A 94 14.32 -16.65 -33.41
CA GLU A 94 14.21 -15.43 -34.23
C GLU A 94 15.17 -14.34 -33.75
N THR A 95 15.50 -14.35 -32.45
CA THR A 95 16.50 -13.48 -31.84
C THR A 95 17.50 -14.31 -31.03
N PRO A 96 18.72 -13.81 -30.77
CA PRO A 96 19.66 -14.50 -29.89
C PRO A 96 19.03 -14.84 -28.53
N LEU A 97 19.13 -16.11 -28.13
CA LEU A 97 18.62 -16.61 -26.85
C LEU A 97 19.80 -16.90 -25.91
N LEU A 98 19.77 -16.27 -24.74
CA LEU A 98 20.74 -16.54 -23.69
C LEU A 98 20.35 -17.81 -22.93
N LEU A 99 21.27 -18.77 -22.88
CA LEU A 99 21.11 -20.03 -22.15
C LEU A 99 22.18 -20.13 -21.06
N PRO A 100 22.13 -19.29 -20.00
CA PRO A 100 23.17 -19.28 -18.98
C PRO A 100 23.19 -20.59 -18.18
N ASP A 101 24.39 -21.09 -17.94
CA ASP A 101 24.61 -22.19 -17.02
C ASP A 101 25.01 -21.67 -15.65
N THR A 102 24.01 -21.51 -14.79
CA THR A 102 24.19 -20.99 -13.42
C THR A 102 25.05 -21.88 -12.53
N ALA A 103 25.18 -23.18 -12.85
CA ALA A 103 26.02 -24.11 -12.08
C ALA A 103 27.52 -23.93 -12.37
N ARG A 104 27.86 -23.33 -13.51
CA ARG A 104 29.25 -23.09 -13.94
C ARG A 104 29.59 -21.60 -13.99
N VAL A 105 28.99 -20.82 -13.09
CA VAL A 105 29.30 -19.40 -12.96
C VAL A 105 30.74 -19.21 -12.51
N TRP A 106 31.44 -18.24 -13.10
CA TRP A 106 32.72 -17.77 -12.57
C TRP A 106 32.67 -16.27 -12.34
N VAL A 107 33.52 -15.82 -11.43
CA VAL A 107 33.56 -14.44 -10.96
C VAL A 107 34.90 -13.83 -11.33
N THR A 108 34.86 -12.65 -11.94
CA THR A 108 36.04 -11.86 -12.30
C THR A 108 35.99 -10.50 -11.60
N GLY A 109 37.15 -9.94 -11.26
CA GLY A 109 37.26 -8.64 -10.57
C GLY A 109 37.38 -8.74 -9.04
N ARG A 110 37.51 -7.59 -8.37
CA ARG A 110 37.60 -7.46 -6.89
C ARG A 110 36.80 -6.27 -6.38
N GLY A 111 36.27 -6.36 -5.17
CA GLY A 111 35.55 -5.25 -4.51
C GLY A 111 34.29 -4.83 -5.26
N LYS A 112 34.22 -3.56 -5.67
CA LYS A 112 33.06 -3.00 -6.39
C LYS A 112 32.98 -3.41 -7.87
N ASP A 113 34.04 -3.99 -8.43
CA ASP A 113 34.11 -4.42 -9.84
C ASP A 113 33.84 -5.92 -10.02
N LEU A 114 33.04 -6.51 -9.14
CA LEU A 114 32.70 -7.93 -9.17
C LEU A 114 31.74 -8.23 -10.34
N HIS A 115 32.20 -8.98 -11.33
CA HIS A 115 31.40 -9.41 -12.48
C HIS A 115 31.18 -10.92 -12.48
N ARG A 116 29.93 -11.35 -12.65
CA ARG A 116 29.56 -12.77 -12.81
C ARG A 116 29.40 -13.10 -14.28
N SER A 117 30.15 -14.09 -14.74
CA SER A 117 30.10 -14.57 -16.11
C SER A 117 29.47 -15.96 -16.14
N TYR A 118 28.56 -16.16 -17.09
CA TYR A 118 27.76 -17.37 -17.24
C TYR A 118 28.08 -18.00 -18.60
N PRO A 119 28.56 -19.26 -18.64
CA PRO A 119 28.75 -19.93 -19.92
C PRO A 119 27.41 -20.32 -20.52
N VAL A 120 27.42 -20.65 -21.81
CA VAL A 120 26.26 -21.26 -22.47
C VAL A 120 26.09 -22.69 -21.94
N ARG A 121 24.85 -23.03 -21.60
CA ARG A 121 24.43 -24.38 -21.21
C ARG A 121 24.43 -25.28 -22.44
N VAL A 122 25.12 -26.41 -22.33
CA VAL A 122 25.30 -27.38 -23.42
C VAL A 122 24.97 -28.81 -22.97
N ASP A 123 24.68 -29.67 -23.93
CA ASP A 123 24.50 -31.11 -23.75
C ASP A 123 25.83 -31.88 -23.66
N ALA A 124 25.73 -33.19 -23.44
CA ALA A 124 26.90 -34.08 -23.38
C ALA A 124 27.71 -34.09 -24.69
N SER A 125 27.10 -33.68 -25.81
CA SER A 125 27.76 -33.52 -27.11
C SER A 125 28.22 -32.09 -27.39
N GLY A 126 28.15 -31.18 -26.41
CA GLY A 126 28.57 -29.79 -26.55
C GLY A 126 27.61 -28.87 -27.29
N ARG A 127 26.38 -29.32 -27.62
CA ARG A 127 25.37 -28.49 -28.32
C ARG A 127 24.54 -27.69 -27.32
N PRO A 128 24.07 -26.47 -27.65
CA PRO A 128 23.21 -25.69 -26.76
C PRO A 128 22.00 -26.49 -26.27
N TRP A 129 21.78 -26.49 -24.96
CA TRP A 129 20.69 -27.24 -24.32
C TRP A 129 19.69 -26.28 -23.67
N ILE A 130 18.42 -26.38 -24.07
CA ILE A 130 17.29 -25.74 -23.39
C ILE A 130 16.69 -26.72 -22.39
N LEU A 131 16.60 -26.35 -21.11
CA LEU A 131 16.00 -27.22 -20.10
C LEU A 131 14.52 -27.45 -20.42
N PRO A 132 14.01 -28.70 -20.34
CA PRO A 132 12.59 -28.98 -20.52
C PRO A 132 11.70 -28.15 -19.58
N THR A 133 12.19 -27.87 -18.38
CA THR A 133 11.51 -27.00 -17.40
C THR A 133 11.39 -25.55 -17.87
N SER A 134 12.37 -25.03 -18.61
CA SER A 134 12.29 -23.69 -19.21
C SER A 134 11.23 -23.62 -20.31
N VAL A 135 11.14 -24.65 -21.16
CA VAL A 135 10.07 -24.74 -22.17
C VAL A 135 8.70 -24.85 -21.52
N LYS A 136 8.57 -25.69 -20.48
CA LYS A 136 7.35 -25.80 -19.68
C LYS A 136 6.96 -24.45 -19.06
N GLY A 137 7.91 -23.74 -18.46
CA GLY A 137 7.69 -22.43 -17.85
C GLY A 137 7.26 -21.37 -18.86
N MET A 138 7.91 -21.33 -20.03
CA MET A 138 7.56 -20.45 -21.15
C MET A 138 6.13 -20.70 -21.64
N LEU A 139 5.79 -21.96 -21.93
CA LEU A 139 4.44 -22.34 -22.40
C LEU A 139 3.38 -22.03 -21.34
N ARG A 140 3.65 -22.34 -20.07
CA ARG A 140 2.77 -21.99 -18.95
C ARG A 140 2.53 -20.49 -18.89
N SER A 141 3.59 -19.69 -18.90
CA SER A 141 3.48 -18.22 -18.83
C SER A 141 2.70 -17.64 -20.01
N ALA A 142 2.94 -18.14 -21.22
CA ALA A 142 2.20 -17.73 -22.41
C ALA A 142 0.71 -18.11 -22.31
N TYR A 143 0.42 -19.34 -21.85
CA TYR A 143 -0.95 -19.79 -21.62
C TYR A 143 -1.65 -18.92 -20.57
N GLU A 144 -1.04 -18.71 -19.39
CA GLU A 144 -1.58 -17.87 -18.32
C GLU A 144 -1.82 -16.42 -18.80
N ALA A 145 -0.92 -15.86 -19.61
CA ALA A 145 -1.07 -14.51 -20.16
C ALA A 145 -2.21 -14.40 -21.17
N VAL A 146 -2.35 -15.36 -22.09
CA VAL A 146 -3.40 -15.35 -23.13
C VAL A 146 -4.78 -15.62 -22.54
N THR A 147 -4.86 -16.56 -21.60
CA THR A 147 -6.13 -17.00 -21.01
C THR A 147 -6.53 -16.17 -19.80
N ASN A 148 -5.59 -15.40 -19.21
CA ASN A 148 -5.73 -14.85 -17.86
C ASN A 148 -6.07 -15.95 -16.82
N SER A 149 -5.65 -17.20 -17.08
CA SER A 149 -5.85 -18.37 -16.22
C SER A 149 -4.72 -18.52 -15.22
N ARG A 150 -4.98 -19.24 -14.11
CA ARG A 150 -4.01 -19.55 -13.05
C ARG A 150 -3.61 -21.02 -13.12
N PHE A 151 -2.77 -21.40 -14.08
CA PHE A 151 -2.32 -22.80 -14.26
C PHE A 151 -1.56 -23.35 -13.02
N GLY A 152 -1.14 -22.47 -12.11
CA GLY A 152 -0.69 -22.87 -10.79
C GLY A 152 -1.85 -23.18 -9.86
N VAL A 153 -1.96 -24.43 -9.41
CA VAL A 153 -2.72 -24.77 -8.21
C VAL A 153 -1.99 -24.15 -7.02
N PHE A 154 -2.46 -22.98 -6.58
CA PHE A 154 -1.96 -22.32 -5.38
C PHE A 154 -2.63 -22.97 -4.16
N GLN A 155 -2.03 -24.04 -3.64
CA GLN A 155 -2.50 -24.66 -2.39
C GLN A 155 -2.25 -23.71 -1.21
N GLY A 156 -3.20 -23.63 -0.27
CA GLY A 156 -3.06 -22.82 0.95
C GLY A 156 -3.43 -21.35 0.81
N HIS A 157 -4.13 -20.98 -0.28
CA HIS A 157 -4.61 -19.62 -0.54
C HIS A 157 -6.13 -19.58 -0.77
N GLU A 158 -6.88 -20.39 -0.01
CA GLU A 158 -8.35 -20.40 -0.03
C GLU A 158 -8.94 -19.07 0.49
N ASP A 159 -8.17 -18.37 1.33
CA ASP A 159 -8.55 -17.09 1.90
C ASP A 159 -8.14 -15.92 1.00
N ARG A 160 -8.95 -14.86 1.05
CA ARG A 160 -8.69 -13.64 0.27
C ARG A 160 -7.36 -12.99 0.71
N LEU A 161 -6.52 -12.63 -0.27
CA LEU A 161 -5.34 -11.81 0.00
C LEU A 161 -5.74 -10.38 0.41
N ALA A 162 -5.13 -9.88 1.48
CA ALA A 162 -5.29 -8.50 1.90
C ALA A 162 -4.54 -7.57 0.93
N PHE A 163 -5.28 -6.70 0.24
CA PHE A 163 -4.68 -5.64 -0.56
C PHE A 163 -4.69 -4.33 0.22
N ARG A 164 -3.57 -3.62 0.21
CA ARG A 164 -3.51 -2.25 0.72
C ARG A 164 -4.39 -1.37 -0.17
N ALA A 165 -5.46 -0.83 0.39
CA ALA A 165 -6.31 0.12 -0.32
C ALA A 165 -5.48 1.32 -0.79
N GLN A 166 -5.74 1.79 -2.01
CA GLN A 166 -5.13 3.01 -2.51
C GLN A 166 -5.51 4.19 -1.62
N SER A 167 -4.57 5.11 -1.37
CA SER A 167 -4.78 6.25 -0.47
C SER A 167 -5.99 7.11 -0.82
N GLY A 168 -6.35 7.19 -2.11
CA GLY A 168 -7.54 7.92 -2.58
C GLY A 168 -8.87 7.30 -2.14
N SER A 169 -8.92 5.99 -1.90
CA SER A 169 -10.12 5.29 -1.43
C SER A 169 -10.53 5.71 -0.02
N ALA A 170 -9.59 6.22 0.78
CA ALA A 170 -9.86 6.73 2.12
C ALA A 170 -10.91 7.86 2.13
N LEU A 171 -11.03 8.62 1.04
CA LEU A 171 -12.01 9.70 0.91
C LEU A 171 -13.46 9.20 0.79
N LYS A 172 -13.67 7.90 0.54
CA LYS A 172 -14.98 7.28 0.39
C LYS A 172 -15.42 6.48 1.63
N LEU A 173 -14.56 6.39 2.65
CA LEU A 173 -14.83 5.54 3.82
C LEU A 173 -15.83 6.21 4.75
N VAL A 174 -17.00 5.59 4.88
CA VAL A 174 -18.01 5.97 5.87
C VAL A 174 -17.68 5.29 7.20
N PRO A 175 -17.49 6.03 8.30
CA PRO A 175 -17.30 5.47 9.62
C PRO A 175 -18.51 4.63 10.04
N ALA A 176 -18.23 3.47 10.63
CA ALA A 176 -19.27 2.53 11.03
C ALA A 176 -19.00 2.00 12.44
N ARG A 177 -20.08 1.76 13.20
CA ARG A 177 -20.04 0.95 14.42
C ARG A 177 -20.90 -0.29 14.21
N ILE A 178 -20.36 -1.43 14.60
CA ILE A 178 -21.09 -2.69 14.61
C ILE A 178 -21.76 -2.80 15.98
N GLU A 179 -23.07 -2.97 15.99
CA GLU A 179 -23.88 -3.07 17.21
C GLU A 179 -24.76 -4.32 17.13
N ARG A 180 -25.11 -4.87 18.29
CA ARG A 180 -26.09 -5.95 18.38
C ARG A 180 -27.43 -5.36 18.82
N GLN A 181 -28.48 -5.61 18.05
CA GLN A 181 -29.85 -5.19 18.37
C GLN A 181 -30.73 -6.44 18.49
N GLY A 182 -30.90 -6.93 19.72
CA GLY A 182 -31.52 -8.23 19.98
C GLY A 182 -30.68 -9.37 19.42
N GLU A 183 -31.28 -10.18 18.55
CA GLU A 183 -30.59 -11.31 17.90
C GLU A 183 -29.83 -10.90 16.62
N LYS A 184 -30.06 -9.69 16.09
CA LYS A 184 -29.47 -9.26 14.81
C LYS A 184 -28.27 -8.37 15.00
N TRP A 185 -27.30 -8.49 14.10
CA TRP A 185 -26.20 -7.53 13.95
C TRP A 185 -26.62 -6.38 13.05
N ILE A 186 -26.28 -5.17 13.47
CA ILE A 186 -26.51 -3.95 12.69
C ILE A 186 -25.20 -3.19 12.51
N VAL A 187 -25.09 -2.53 11.36
CA VAL A 187 -24.03 -1.58 11.06
C VAL A 187 -24.62 -0.19 11.12
N ARG A 188 -24.16 0.63 12.06
CA ARG A 188 -24.56 2.02 12.21
C ARG A 188 -23.51 2.92 11.58
N LEU A 189 -23.85 3.54 10.46
CA LEU A 189 -22.99 4.44 9.68
C LEU A 189 -23.11 5.87 10.20
N TYR A 190 -21.98 6.56 10.36
CA TYR A 190 -21.88 7.91 10.93
C TYR A 190 -21.38 8.90 9.86
N PRO A 191 -22.28 9.66 9.23
CA PRO A 191 -21.96 10.49 8.07
C PRO A 191 -21.48 11.91 8.42
N GLY A 192 -21.26 12.23 9.70
CA GLY A 192 -20.81 13.55 10.12
C GLY A 192 -21.76 14.66 9.69
N THR A 193 -21.26 15.63 8.91
CA THR A 193 -22.01 16.79 8.41
C THR A 193 -22.45 16.68 6.94
N SER A 194 -22.15 15.55 6.27
CA SER A 194 -22.39 15.38 4.84
C SER A 194 -23.27 14.15 4.62
N PRO A 195 -24.23 14.16 3.70
CA PRO A 195 -24.96 12.94 3.36
C PRO A 195 -24.00 11.93 2.71
N ILE A 196 -24.32 10.64 2.83
CA ILE A 196 -23.57 9.57 2.17
C ILE A 196 -23.94 9.58 0.69
N GLY A 197 -22.97 9.80 -0.20
CA GLY A 197 -23.20 9.71 -1.65
C GLY A 197 -23.39 8.27 -2.13
N ASN A 198 -23.94 8.11 -3.33
CA ASN A 198 -24.29 6.79 -3.90
C ASN A 198 -23.09 5.82 -4.04
N ASP A 199 -21.87 6.33 -4.21
CA ASP A 199 -20.63 5.54 -4.27
C ASP A 199 -19.84 5.56 -2.95
N GLY A 200 -20.52 5.93 -1.85
CA GLY A 200 -19.93 6.17 -0.53
C GLY A 200 -19.17 7.49 -0.43
N LYS A 201 -18.90 8.20 -1.54
CA LYS A 201 -18.14 9.44 -1.51
C LYS A 201 -19.00 10.60 -1.01
N PRO A 202 -18.46 11.46 -0.12
CA PRO A 202 -19.19 12.65 0.31
C PRO A 202 -19.36 13.61 -0.87
N PRO A 203 -20.49 14.34 -0.94
CA PRO A 203 -20.65 15.41 -1.92
C PRO A 203 -19.53 16.43 -1.75
N LYS A 204 -19.06 16.98 -2.87
CA LYS A 204 -18.04 18.02 -2.82
C LYS A 204 -18.66 19.31 -2.28
N GLN A 205 -17.97 19.95 -1.36
CA GLN A 205 -18.37 21.21 -0.76
C GLN A 205 -17.38 22.30 -1.17
N ASN A 206 -17.86 23.54 -1.25
CA ASN A 206 -17.01 24.69 -1.56
C ASN A 206 -17.03 25.66 -0.38
N TYR A 207 -15.91 25.75 0.31
CA TYR A 207 -15.69 26.70 1.39
C TYR A 207 -14.69 27.80 0.96
N GLY A 208 -14.70 28.22 -0.31
CA GLY A 208 -13.84 29.29 -0.82
C GLY A 208 -12.47 28.84 -1.34
N ASN A 209 -12.15 27.54 -1.28
CA ASN A 209 -10.91 26.97 -1.85
C ASN A 209 -11.23 25.80 -2.78
N GLY A 210 -12.19 26.03 -3.68
CA GLY A 210 -12.65 25.05 -4.66
C GLY A 210 -13.53 23.94 -4.09
N SER A 211 -14.23 23.25 -4.98
CA SER A 211 -15.13 22.16 -4.64
C SER A 211 -14.35 20.88 -4.32
N LYS A 212 -14.37 20.44 -3.05
CA LYS A 212 -13.59 19.30 -2.54
C LYS A 212 -14.45 18.40 -1.63
N PRO A 213 -14.17 17.09 -1.54
CA PRO A 213 -14.89 16.21 -0.62
C PRO A 213 -14.61 16.59 0.84
N LEU A 214 -15.61 16.46 1.70
CA LEU A 214 -15.50 16.62 3.16
C LEU A 214 -15.55 15.25 3.83
N LEU A 215 -14.49 14.87 4.55
CA LEU A 215 -14.43 13.60 5.29
C LEU A 215 -15.55 13.50 6.33
N TYR A 216 -16.13 12.31 6.46
CA TYR A 216 -17.22 12.04 7.40
C TYR A 216 -16.76 12.01 8.87
N ALA A 217 -15.61 11.41 9.17
CA ALA A 217 -15.04 11.39 10.52
C ALA A 217 -14.21 12.65 10.80
N ALA A 218 -14.25 13.11 12.05
CA ALA A 218 -13.35 14.15 12.54
C ALA A 218 -12.00 13.54 12.97
N TRP A 219 -10.94 14.32 12.85
CA TRP A 219 -9.59 13.93 13.23
C TRP A 219 -9.34 14.30 14.69
N LEU A 220 -8.91 13.32 15.47
CA LEU A 220 -8.65 13.44 16.89
C LEU A 220 -7.16 13.23 17.16
N ARG A 221 -6.45 14.29 17.48
CA ARG A 221 -4.99 14.24 17.67
C ARG A 221 -4.61 13.30 18.82
N ARG A 222 -3.60 12.44 18.63
CA ARG A 222 -3.15 11.48 19.67
C ARG A 222 -1.66 11.17 19.70
N TYR A 223 -0.94 11.32 18.58
CA TYR A 223 0.43 10.81 18.47
C TYR A 223 1.44 11.86 17.99
N GLN A 224 2.71 11.60 18.28
CA GLN A 224 3.85 12.42 17.88
C GLN A 224 3.70 13.88 18.36
N GLU A 225 4.19 14.85 17.58
CA GLU A 225 4.08 16.28 17.91
C GLU A 225 2.63 16.74 18.06
N HIS A 226 1.68 16.06 17.41
CA HIS A 226 0.26 16.40 17.48
C HIS A 226 -0.38 16.05 18.83
N ALA A 227 0.26 15.22 19.67
CA ALA A 227 -0.25 14.84 20.99
C ALA A 227 -0.15 15.96 22.04
N LYS A 228 0.80 16.90 21.89
CA LYS A 228 1.14 17.89 22.93
C LYS A 228 -0.03 18.76 23.39
N ASN A 229 -0.92 19.10 22.45
CA ASN A 229 -2.11 19.92 22.69
C ASN A 229 -3.39 19.19 22.24
N ALA A 230 -3.37 17.86 22.29
CA ALA A 230 -4.53 17.06 21.96
C ALA A 230 -5.62 17.23 23.04
N PRO A 231 -6.90 17.37 22.66
CA PRO A 231 -7.98 17.39 23.63
C PRO A 231 -8.11 16.02 24.29
N THR A 232 -8.21 16.00 25.62
CA THR A 232 -8.36 14.79 26.42
C THR A 232 -9.48 14.93 27.45
N LEU A 233 -10.16 13.82 27.77
CA LEU A 233 -11.08 13.78 28.90
C LEU A 233 -10.35 13.47 30.22
N PRO A 234 -10.84 13.98 31.36
CA PRO A 234 -10.27 13.69 32.68
C PRO A 234 -10.21 12.20 33.01
N ASN A 235 -11.21 11.43 32.59
CA ASN A 235 -11.34 10.00 32.85
C ASN A 235 -10.84 9.13 31.68
N GLY A 236 -10.02 9.69 30.80
CA GLY A 236 -9.47 8.98 29.64
C GLY A 236 -10.42 8.87 28.44
N ASP A 237 -9.85 8.57 27.28
CA ASP A 237 -10.52 8.64 25.99
C ASP A 237 -10.60 7.26 25.32
N GLU A 238 -11.21 6.28 25.98
CA GLU A 238 -11.18 4.90 25.49
C GLU A 238 -11.88 4.70 24.14
N HIS A 239 -11.47 3.64 23.42
CA HIS A 239 -12.14 3.23 22.18
C HIS A 239 -13.63 3.00 22.44
N GLY A 240 -14.49 3.55 21.58
CA GLY A 240 -15.93 3.39 21.66
C GLY A 240 -16.60 4.29 22.71
N ARG A 241 -15.84 5.12 23.45
CA ARG A 241 -16.41 6.07 24.40
C ARG A 241 -17.26 7.12 23.69
N LYS A 242 -18.47 7.36 24.20
CA LYS A 242 -19.38 8.40 23.73
C LYS A 242 -18.99 9.73 24.35
N VAL A 243 -18.85 10.77 23.53
CA VAL A 243 -18.34 12.08 23.95
C VAL A 243 -19.03 13.21 23.20
N TRP A 244 -18.99 14.40 23.79
CA TRP A 244 -19.21 15.66 23.09
C TRP A 244 -17.86 16.21 22.62
N ALA A 245 -17.79 16.62 21.37
CA ALA A 245 -16.57 17.14 20.77
C ALA A 245 -16.82 18.48 20.10
N TYR A 246 -15.98 19.47 20.40
CA TYR A 246 -15.97 20.72 19.66
C TYR A 246 -15.12 20.54 18.40
N ILE A 247 -15.75 20.65 17.25
CA ILE A 247 -15.10 20.45 15.96
C ILE A 247 -15.00 21.75 15.18
N THR A 248 -13.87 21.95 14.51
CA THR A 248 -13.67 23.07 13.58
C THR A 248 -13.28 22.57 12.20
N LEU A 249 -13.63 23.32 11.15
CA LEU A 249 -13.40 22.90 9.78
C LEU A 249 -11.99 23.26 9.34
N TRP A 250 -11.32 22.32 8.66
CA TRP A 250 -9.96 22.48 8.15
C TRP A 250 -9.87 22.06 6.68
N ASN A 251 -8.96 22.72 5.97
CA ASN A 251 -8.61 22.42 4.58
C ASN A 251 -7.27 21.70 4.56
N HIS A 252 -7.21 20.51 3.98
CA HIS A 252 -5.98 19.74 3.79
C HIS A 252 -5.28 20.06 2.45
N GLY A 253 -5.91 20.83 1.57
CA GLY A 253 -5.50 21.07 0.19
C GLY A 253 -6.29 20.22 -0.81
N ASN A 254 -6.45 18.91 -0.57
CA ASN A 254 -7.19 17.99 -1.47
C ASN A 254 -8.62 17.69 -1.00
N PHE A 255 -8.88 17.84 0.29
CA PHE A 255 -10.17 17.56 0.92
C PHE A 255 -10.34 18.46 2.14
N TYR A 256 -11.59 18.58 2.60
CA TYR A 256 -11.92 19.20 3.87
C TYR A 256 -12.07 18.11 4.95
N PHE A 257 -11.80 18.47 6.19
CA PHE A 257 -12.02 17.59 7.33
C PHE A 257 -12.33 18.40 8.58
N TRP A 258 -13.00 17.75 9.54
CA TRP A 258 -13.24 18.32 10.86
C TRP A 258 -12.09 17.96 11.79
N ASN A 259 -11.55 18.92 12.52
CA ASN A 259 -10.54 18.71 13.56
C ASN A 259 -11.23 18.81 14.93
N VAL A 260 -10.96 17.85 15.82
CA VAL A 260 -11.41 17.91 17.20
C VAL A 260 -10.49 18.84 17.98
N GLU A 261 -11.08 19.89 18.53
CA GLU A 261 -10.40 20.93 19.29
C GLU A 261 -10.60 20.78 20.80
N ASP A 262 -11.76 20.28 21.22
CA ASP A 262 -12.12 20.11 22.62
C ASP A 262 -13.01 18.88 22.82
N LEU A 263 -12.99 18.30 24.02
CA LEU A 263 -13.77 17.12 24.41
C LEU A 263 -14.48 17.36 25.74
N SER A 264 -15.71 16.87 25.85
CA SER A 264 -16.50 16.92 27.08
C SER A 264 -17.32 15.63 27.26
N GLU A 265 -17.53 15.21 28.50
CA GLU A 265 -18.40 14.08 28.82
C GLU A 265 -19.88 14.45 28.68
N THR A 266 -20.24 15.70 29.01
CA THR A 266 -21.61 16.21 28.97
C THR A 266 -21.75 17.30 27.91
N LYS A 267 -22.98 17.50 27.42
CA LYS A 267 -23.26 18.54 26.42
C LYS A 267 -22.90 19.91 27.01
N PRO A 268 -21.93 20.63 26.44
CA PRO A 268 -21.62 21.98 26.89
C PRO A 268 -22.78 22.93 26.60
N SER A 269 -22.88 24.02 27.36
CA SER A 269 -23.87 25.05 27.09
C SER A 269 -23.63 25.65 25.70
N ASP A 270 -24.69 26.02 24.98
CA ASP A 270 -24.57 26.48 23.57
C ASP A 270 -23.72 27.77 23.44
N ARG A 271 -23.40 28.47 24.54
CA ARG A 271 -22.49 29.63 24.59
C ARG A 271 -21.02 29.28 24.82
N ALA A 272 -20.70 28.05 25.21
CA ALA A 272 -19.33 27.61 25.42
C ALA A 272 -18.65 27.34 24.08
N LEU A 273 -17.98 28.36 23.54
CA LEU A 273 -17.08 28.18 22.40
C LEU A 273 -15.84 27.40 22.86
N GLY A 274 -15.55 26.26 22.23
CA GLY A 274 -14.32 25.53 22.52
C GLY A 274 -13.07 26.31 22.06
N LYS A 275 -11.92 26.03 22.67
CA LYS A 275 -10.65 26.69 22.32
C LYS A 275 -10.23 26.29 20.90
N ARG A 276 -10.15 27.24 19.97
CA ARG A 276 -9.68 26.97 18.60
C ARG A 276 -8.15 26.88 18.59
N SER A 277 -7.59 25.69 18.33
CA SER A 277 -6.15 25.54 18.21
C SER A 277 -5.64 26.15 16.90
N THR A 278 -4.48 26.82 16.96
CA THR A 278 -3.70 27.28 15.80
C THR A 278 -2.61 26.28 15.40
N ASP A 279 -2.57 25.11 16.04
CA ASP A 279 -1.35 24.31 16.24
C ASP A 279 -1.10 23.21 15.20
N ARG A 280 -1.85 23.16 14.08
CA ARG A 280 -1.33 22.45 12.91
C ARG A 280 -0.29 23.36 12.27
N GLY A 281 0.91 23.37 12.87
CA GLY A 281 2.06 24.16 12.44
C GLY A 281 2.24 24.11 10.93
N LYS A 282 2.71 25.23 10.36
CA LYS A 282 2.81 25.64 8.93
C LYS A 282 3.29 24.56 7.93
N LYS A 283 2.67 23.37 7.87
CA LYS A 283 2.80 22.41 6.79
C LYS A 283 2.06 23.03 5.60
N ARG A 284 2.82 23.40 4.57
CA ARG A 284 2.35 24.10 3.36
C ARG A 284 1.02 23.50 2.87
N GLY A 285 -0.09 24.18 3.13
CA GLY A 285 -1.42 23.85 2.60
C GLY A 285 -2.51 23.50 3.62
N ILE A 286 -2.18 23.11 4.86
CA ILE A 286 -3.20 22.75 5.86
C ILE A 286 -3.54 23.95 6.75
N HIS A 287 -4.81 24.35 6.81
CA HIS A 287 -5.26 25.50 7.62
C HIS A 287 -6.73 25.39 8.03
N ALA A 288 -7.08 26.04 9.15
CA ALA A 288 -8.45 26.16 9.62
C ALA A 288 -9.26 27.14 8.77
N MET A 289 -10.52 26.83 8.50
CA MET A 289 -11.45 27.69 7.75
C MET A 289 -12.06 28.74 8.69
N GLN A 290 -11.56 29.98 8.67
CA GLN A 290 -11.94 30.99 9.67
C GLN A 290 -13.42 31.37 9.62
N ASP A 291 -13.99 31.45 8.41
CA ASP A 291 -15.37 31.90 8.17
C ASP A 291 -16.43 30.82 8.46
N VAL A 292 -16.02 29.61 8.81
CA VAL A 292 -16.94 28.53 9.19
C VAL A 292 -16.92 28.38 10.70
N PRO A 293 -18.05 28.64 11.40
CA PRO A 293 -18.11 28.48 12.85
C PRO A 293 -17.90 27.02 13.24
N GLY A 294 -17.21 26.81 14.37
CA GLY A 294 -17.13 25.51 15.01
C GLY A 294 -18.47 25.10 15.61
N GLN A 295 -18.63 23.82 15.92
CA GLN A 295 -19.85 23.28 16.52
C GLN A 295 -19.54 22.13 17.48
N TRP A 296 -20.36 21.99 18.51
CA TRP A 296 -20.36 20.81 19.36
C TRP A 296 -21.16 19.69 18.71
N VAL A 297 -20.56 18.51 18.62
CA VAL A 297 -21.20 17.30 18.11
C VAL A 297 -21.08 16.16 19.11
N GLU A 298 -22.09 15.31 19.15
CA GLU A 298 -22.02 14.05 19.87
C GLU A 298 -21.43 12.97 18.95
N GLY A 299 -20.48 12.19 19.46
CA GLY A 299 -19.82 11.15 18.70
C GLY A 299 -19.17 10.08 19.56
N TYR A 300 -18.49 9.15 18.88
CA TYR A 300 -17.77 8.03 19.47
C TYR A 300 -16.30 8.10 19.09
N ILE A 301 -15.43 7.92 20.07
CA ILE A 301 -13.99 7.87 19.83
C ILE A 301 -13.62 6.54 19.18
N CYS A 302 -12.84 6.58 18.11
CA CYS A 302 -12.30 5.40 17.45
C CYS A 302 -10.78 5.40 17.58
N HIS A 303 -10.29 4.66 18.58
CA HIS A 303 -8.88 4.35 18.74
C HIS A 303 -8.49 3.12 17.92
N THR A 304 -7.49 3.27 17.07
CA THR A 304 -6.87 2.15 16.33
C THR A 304 -5.40 1.95 16.69
N ASN A 305 -4.93 2.66 17.74
CA ASN A 305 -3.58 2.64 18.27
C ASN A 305 -2.53 3.09 17.25
N TRP A 306 -1.25 3.16 17.64
CA TRP A 306 -0.19 3.53 16.71
C TRP A 306 0.18 2.34 15.81
N ASN A 307 -0.67 2.09 14.81
CA ASN A 307 -0.58 0.92 13.94
C ASN A 307 0.14 1.17 12.61
N ILE A 308 0.45 2.43 12.27
CA ILE A 308 1.11 2.82 11.01
C ILE A 308 2.16 3.90 11.28
N GLU A 309 3.32 3.78 10.64
CA GLU A 309 4.37 4.79 10.66
C GLU A 309 3.83 6.15 10.17
N ASN A 310 4.07 7.22 10.94
CA ASN A 310 3.50 8.56 10.71
C ASN A 310 2.00 8.72 10.98
N LYS A 311 1.36 7.79 11.71
CA LYS A 311 0.04 8.08 12.25
C LYS A 311 0.13 9.18 13.32
N HIS A 312 -0.72 10.19 13.21
CA HIS A 312 -0.77 11.34 14.12
C HIS A 312 -2.13 11.51 14.81
N ASP A 313 -3.21 11.13 14.09
CA ASP A 313 -4.59 11.35 14.50
C ASP A 313 -5.35 10.02 14.56
N GLU A 314 -6.18 9.89 15.58
CA GLU A 314 -7.32 8.99 15.63
C GLU A 314 -8.56 9.63 14.99
N ARG A 315 -9.72 8.98 15.15
CA ARG A 315 -10.97 9.44 14.56
C ARG A 315 -12.06 9.59 15.61
N LEU A 316 -12.92 10.58 15.40
CA LEU A 316 -14.21 10.70 16.06
C LEU A 316 -15.30 10.41 15.02
N PHE A 317 -16.15 9.43 15.31
CA PHE A 317 -17.29 9.05 14.48
C PHE A 317 -18.52 9.78 15.01
N PHE A 318 -19.14 10.62 14.18
CA PHE A 318 -20.22 11.48 14.64
C PHE A 318 -21.28 11.66 13.54
N SER A 319 -22.40 12.23 13.93
CA SER A 319 -23.51 12.55 13.03
C SER A 319 -24.12 13.87 13.45
N THR A 320 -24.86 14.52 12.57
CA THR A 320 -25.59 15.75 12.88
C THR A 320 -27.09 15.52 12.81
N PRO A 321 -27.92 16.37 13.44
CA PRO A 321 -29.38 16.27 13.31
C PRO A 321 -29.87 16.29 11.85
N ARG A 322 -29.13 16.98 10.96
CA ARG A 322 -29.37 17.01 9.51
C ARG A 322 -28.91 15.75 8.78
N ASN A 323 -27.83 15.10 9.24
CA ASN A 323 -27.27 13.89 8.64
C ASN A 323 -27.20 12.80 9.72
N ARG A 324 -28.36 12.18 9.98
CA ARG A 324 -28.51 11.16 11.02
C ARG A 324 -27.75 9.88 10.67
N PRO A 325 -27.40 9.05 11.66
CA PRO A 325 -26.80 7.76 11.38
C PRO A 325 -27.71 6.89 10.51
N VAL A 326 -27.11 6.16 9.57
CA VAL A 326 -27.82 5.21 8.71
C VAL A 326 -27.62 3.82 9.30
N THR A 327 -28.70 3.10 9.56
CA THR A 327 -28.65 1.73 10.08
C THR A 327 -28.86 0.74 8.94
N VAL A 328 -27.94 -0.22 8.83
CA VAL A 328 -28.03 -1.36 7.93
C VAL A 328 -28.12 -2.62 8.77
N SER A 329 -29.20 -3.38 8.64
CA SER A 329 -29.33 -4.69 9.28
C SER A 329 -28.62 -5.75 8.44
N LEU A 330 -27.88 -6.63 9.10
CA LEU A 330 -27.21 -7.75 8.47
C LEU A 330 -28.00 -9.04 8.76
N SER A 331 -28.13 -9.89 7.75
CA SER A 331 -28.44 -11.30 7.95
C SER A 331 -27.25 -12.03 8.59
N ASP A 332 -27.49 -13.20 9.17
CA ASP A 332 -26.43 -13.99 9.81
C ASP A 332 -25.33 -14.39 8.81
N GLY A 333 -25.71 -14.70 7.57
CA GLY A 333 -24.77 -15.01 6.49
C GLY A 333 -23.89 -13.81 6.10
N GLU A 334 -24.47 -12.60 6.01
CA GLU A 334 -23.71 -11.38 5.74
C GLU A 334 -22.76 -11.02 6.89
N TRP A 335 -23.22 -11.21 8.14
CA TRP A 335 -22.40 -10.98 9.32
C TRP A 335 -21.20 -11.93 9.36
N GLU A 336 -21.41 -13.24 9.20
CA GLU A 336 -20.30 -14.20 9.18
C GLU A 336 -19.36 -13.95 8.01
N GLY A 337 -19.89 -13.55 6.85
CA GLY A 337 -19.09 -13.13 5.69
C GLY A 337 -18.19 -11.92 6.00
N LEU A 338 -18.73 -10.87 6.62
CA LEU A 338 -17.96 -9.68 7.02
C LEU A 338 -16.92 -10.00 8.09
N ARG A 339 -17.29 -10.81 9.08
CA ARG A 339 -16.41 -11.24 10.16
C ARG A 339 -15.25 -12.08 9.64
N ARG A 340 -15.51 -12.98 8.69
CA ARG A 340 -14.46 -13.75 7.99
C ARG A 340 -13.50 -12.83 7.24
N GLN A 341 -14.02 -11.93 6.41
CA GLN A 341 -13.18 -10.96 5.67
C GLN A 341 -12.33 -10.08 6.59
N TRP A 342 -12.88 -9.65 7.73
CA TRP A 342 -12.12 -8.89 8.73
C TRP A 342 -10.99 -9.71 9.35
N ARG A 343 -11.25 -10.97 9.71
CA ARG A 343 -10.21 -11.87 10.25
C ARG A 343 -9.10 -12.10 9.24
N GLU A 344 -9.46 -12.44 8.00
CA GLU A 344 -8.50 -12.62 6.90
C GLU A 344 -7.59 -11.39 6.75
N LEU A 345 -8.17 -10.18 6.80
CA LEU A 345 -7.42 -8.92 6.73
C LEU A 345 -6.43 -8.77 7.90
N ILE A 346 -6.88 -9.02 9.13
CA ILE A 346 -6.05 -8.85 10.34
C ILE A 346 -4.95 -9.92 10.40
N ASP A 347 -5.27 -11.16 10.08
CA ASP A 347 -4.32 -12.27 10.12
C ASP A 347 -3.25 -12.12 9.03
N ASN A 348 -3.64 -11.67 7.83
CA ASN A 348 -2.70 -11.34 6.76
C ASN A 348 -1.78 -10.17 7.16
N TYR A 349 -2.34 -9.13 7.78
CA TYR A 349 -1.55 -8.01 8.29
C TYR A 349 -0.52 -8.46 9.34
N ARG A 350 -0.93 -9.31 10.30
CA ARG A 350 -0.04 -9.86 11.33
C ARG A 350 1.09 -10.67 10.73
N LYS A 351 0.76 -11.66 9.89
CA LYS A 351 1.76 -12.51 9.19
C LYS A 351 2.80 -11.68 8.42
N THR A 352 2.37 -10.63 7.73
CA THR A 352 3.28 -9.75 6.97
C THR A 352 4.29 -9.01 7.87
N HIS A 353 3.97 -8.79 9.15
CA HIS A 353 4.81 -8.06 10.10
C HIS A 353 5.43 -8.96 11.19
N GLU A 354 5.22 -10.29 11.13
CA GLU A 354 5.90 -11.26 12.00
C GLU A 354 7.36 -11.51 11.57
N ASP A 355 7.68 -11.30 10.29
CA ASP A 355 9.00 -11.53 9.69
C ASP A 355 9.88 -10.26 9.57
N ALA A 356 9.50 -9.15 10.21
CA ALA A 356 10.12 -7.83 10.06
C ALA A 356 11.01 -7.39 11.23
#